data_AF-A0A0M3JLE7-F1
#
_entry.id   AF-A0A0M3JLE7-F1
#
_cell.length_a   1.000
_cell.length_b   1.000
_cell.length_c   1.000
_cell.angle_alpha   90.00
_cell.angle_beta   90.00
_cell.angle_gamma   90.00
#
_symmetry.space_group_name_H-M   'P 1'
#
loop_
_entity.id
_entity.type
_entity.pdbx_description
1 polymer ?
#
loop_
_entity_poly.entity_id
_entity_poly.type
_entity_poly.pdbx_seq_one_letter_code
_entity_poly.pdbx_strand_id
1 'polypeptide(L)'
;MRDERLGYGYVLKSGCSKGVRFIDNADSDGSRAVPALVLDSRKAVFYDCIPLMELVEELWNGGTEPIELLRSARRFDDFQQYISRHLKDVKVKCNTQINKILCISQLSTRPVGQLRYFFVLFIFIVY
;
A
#
# COMPACT_ATOMS: atom_id res chain seq x y z
N MET A 1 0.11 21.34 -1.67
CA MET A 1 -0.68 20.22 -1.12
C MET A 1 0.28 19.34 -0.34
N ARG A 2 0.06 19.12 0.96
CA ARG A 2 0.96 18.31 1.80
C ARG A 2 0.37 16.93 1.96
N ASP A 3 1.23 15.92 1.92
CA ASP A 3 0.88 14.55 2.29
C ASP A 3 0.84 14.48 3.82
N GLU A 4 -0.16 13.79 4.35
CA GLU A 4 -0.41 13.66 5.79
C GLU A 4 -0.29 12.19 6.18
N ARG A 5 0.60 11.88 7.12
CA ARG A 5 0.74 10.51 7.64
C ARG A 5 -0.46 10.19 8.52
N LEU A 6 -1.13 9.08 8.21
CA LEU A 6 -2.28 8.60 8.97
C LEU A 6 -1.89 7.55 10.02
N GLY A 7 -0.64 7.09 10.00
CA GLY A 7 -0.15 5.96 10.80
C GLY A 7 -0.46 4.60 10.15
N TYR A 8 0.01 3.53 10.78
CA TYR A 8 -0.21 2.14 10.32
C TYR A 8 0.20 1.89 8.86
N GLY A 9 1.23 2.58 8.37
CA GLY A 9 1.73 2.48 7.01
C GLY A 9 0.89 3.20 5.98
N TYR A 10 -0.03 4.08 6.37
CA TYR A 10 -0.90 4.82 5.47
C TYR A 10 -0.56 6.31 5.39
N VAL A 11 -0.67 6.86 4.19
CA VAL A 11 -0.49 8.27 3.89
C VAL A 11 -1.68 8.80 3.09
N LEU A 12 -2.19 9.95 3.50
CA LEU A 12 -3.21 10.69 2.76
C LEU A 12 -2.53 11.55 1.71
N LYS A 13 -2.68 11.17 0.44
CA LYS A 13 -2.16 11.96 -0.67
C LYS A 13 -3.25 12.84 -1.25
N SER A 14 -2.86 14.09 -1.50
CA SER A 14 -3.72 15.05 -2.18
C SER A 14 -3.42 15.04 -3.69
N GLY A 15 -4.47 15.13 -4.49
CA GLY A 15 -4.38 15.20 -5.95
C GLY A 15 -5.52 16.02 -6.53
N CYS A 16 -5.68 15.95 -7.85
CA CYS A 16 -6.83 16.55 -8.53
C CYS A 16 -7.37 15.62 -9.62
N SER A 17 -8.68 15.58 -9.75
CA SER A 17 -9.33 15.07 -10.95
C SER A 17 -9.36 16.20 -11.98
N LYS A 18 -9.01 15.88 -13.22
CA LYS A 18 -9.03 16.80 -14.35
C LYS A 18 -10.02 16.29 -15.37
N GLY A 19 -10.86 17.17 -15.88
CA GLY A 19 -11.79 16.87 -16.95
C GLY A 19 -11.99 18.09 -17.85
N VAL A 20 -12.51 17.85 -19.03
CA VAL A 20 -12.99 18.92 -19.92
C VAL A 20 -14.50 18.79 -20.00
N ARG A 21 -15.21 19.90 -19.83
CA ARG A 21 -16.65 19.98 -20.08
C ARG A 21 -16.90 21.09 -21.07
N PHE A 22 -17.86 20.89 -21.96
CA PHE A 22 -18.33 21.93 -22.84
C PHE A 22 -19.43 22.70 -22.12
N ILE A 23 -19.28 24.01 -22.03
CA ILE A 23 -20.28 24.90 -21.44
C ILE A 23 -20.83 25.81 -22.53
N ASP A 24 -22.09 26.18 -22.40
CA ASP A 24 -22.69 27.15 -23.30
C ASP A 24 -22.02 28.50 -23.10
N ASN A 25 -21.61 29.12 -24.20
CA ASN A 25 -21.13 30.49 -24.14
C ASN A 25 -22.34 31.42 -23.98
N ALA A 26 -22.46 32.07 -22.83
CA ALA A 26 -23.56 32.98 -22.50
C ALA A 26 -23.72 34.12 -23.51
N ASP A 27 -22.66 34.51 -24.22
CA ASP A 27 -22.66 35.55 -25.25
C ASP A 27 -23.01 35.03 -26.66
N SER A 28 -23.31 33.73 -26.80
CA SER A 28 -23.79 33.14 -28.05
C SER A 28 -25.20 32.62 -27.86
N ASP A 29 -26.04 32.77 -28.88
CA ASP A 29 -27.46 32.39 -28.89
C ASP A 29 -27.66 30.85 -28.88
N GLY A 30 -27.07 30.15 -27.91
CA GLY A 30 -27.08 28.69 -27.76
C GLY A 30 -26.28 27.91 -28.82
N SER A 31 -25.55 28.58 -29.72
CA SER A 31 -24.94 27.95 -30.91
C SER A 31 -23.46 27.60 -30.78
N ARG A 32 -22.79 28.01 -29.69
CA ARG A 32 -21.34 27.79 -29.52
C ARG A 32 -20.97 27.33 -28.12
N ALA A 33 -20.67 26.04 -27.99
CA ALA A 33 -20.11 25.49 -26.77
C ALA A 33 -18.59 25.77 -26.70
N VAL A 34 -18.12 26.22 -25.54
CA VAL A 34 -16.69 26.44 -25.28
C VAL A 34 -16.15 25.38 -24.32
N PRO A 35 -14.96 24.81 -24.57
CA PRO A 35 -14.37 23.86 -23.64
C PRO A 35 -13.89 24.57 -22.38
N ALA A 36 -14.36 24.11 -21.23
CA ALA A 36 -13.92 24.53 -19.91
C ALA A 36 -13.13 23.41 -19.23
N LEU A 37 -11.98 23.77 -18.67
CA LEU A 37 -11.20 22.88 -17.82
C LEU A 37 -11.85 22.80 -16.44
N VAL A 38 -12.19 21.59 -16.00
CA VAL A 38 -12.71 21.31 -14.67
C VAL A 38 -11.61 20.66 -13.85
N LEU A 39 -11.29 21.27 -12.70
CA LEU A 39 -10.29 20.78 -11.76
C LEU A 39 -10.93 20.60 -10.38
N ASP A 40 -11.04 19.35 -9.93
CA ASP A 40 -11.58 19.04 -8.61
C ASP A 40 -10.46 18.51 -7.73
N SER A 41 -10.19 19.18 -6.61
CA SER A 41 -9.23 18.67 -5.63
C SER A 41 -9.79 17.40 -4.96
N ARG A 42 -8.92 16.38 -4.80
CA ARG A 42 -9.28 15.11 -4.18
C ARG A 42 -8.19 14.70 -3.21
N LYS A 43 -8.54 13.88 -2.22
CA LYS A 43 -7.59 13.17 -1.37
C LYS A 43 -7.90 11.68 -1.43
N ALA A 44 -6.86 10.86 -1.36
CA ALA A 44 -7.01 9.41 -1.30
C ALA A 44 -5.93 8.82 -0.39
N VAL A 45 -6.28 7.71 0.27
CA VAL A 45 -5.37 6.98 1.14
C VAL A 45 -4.52 6.03 0.29
N PHE A 46 -3.22 6.04 0.52
CA PHE A 46 -2.26 5.15 -0.08
C PHE A 46 -1.41 4.49 0.99
N TYR A 47 -0.76 3.38 0.65
CA TYR A 47 0.36 2.88 1.45
C TYR A 47 1.53 3.86 1.37
N ASP A 48 2.23 4.05 2.49
CA ASP A 48 3.50 4.76 2.50
C ASP A 48 4.57 3.91 1.80
N CYS A 49 5.52 4.58 1.14
CA CYS A 49 6.58 3.90 0.38
C CYS A 49 7.75 3.56 1.31
N ILE A 50 7.49 2.70 2.30
CA ILE A 50 8.43 2.28 3.34
C ILE A 50 8.86 0.82 3.15
N PRO A 51 9.98 0.39 3.75
CA PRO A 51 10.37 -1.01 3.82
C PRO A 51 9.23 -1.89 4.36
N LEU A 52 9.09 -3.10 3.80
CA LEU A 52 8.00 -3.99 4.18
C LEU A 52 8.07 -4.40 5.67
N MET A 53 9.26 -4.45 6.27
CA MET A 53 9.40 -4.69 7.72
C MET A 53 8.83 -3.54 8.56
N GLU A 54 9.16 -2.29 8.22
CA GLU A 54 8.62 -1.10 8.90
C GLU A 54 7.09 -1.05 8.76
N LEU A 55 6.54 -1.39 7.58
CA LEU A 55 5.10 -1.49 7.38
C LEU A 55 4.45 -2.55 8.31
N VAL A 56 5.07 -3.71 8.46
CA VAL A 56 4.55 -4.77 9.33
C VAL A 56 4.62 -4.37 10.80
N GLU A 57 5.68 -3.70 11.23
CA GLU A 57 5.80 -3.11 12.57
C GLU A 57 4.70 -2.08 12.82
N GLU A 58 4.55 -1.11 11.92
CA GLU A 58 3.48 -0.11 12.01
C GLU A 58 2.09 -0.73 12.08
N LEU A 59 1.81 -1.78 11.31
CA LEU A 59 0.52 -2.48 11.34
C LEU A 59 0.31 -3.29 12.62
N TRP A 60 1.34 -3.97 13.13
CA TRP A 60 1.23 -4.90 14.25
C TRP A 60 1.19 -4.21 15.62
N ASN A 61 2.07 -3.24 15.85
CA ASN A 61 2.23 -2.59 17.15
C ASN A 61 2.33 -1.07 17.07
N GLY A 62 1.94 -0.47 15.94
CA GLY A 62 1.99 0.99 15.75
C GLY A 62 3.37 1.54 15.46
N GLY A 63 4.39 0.69 15.25
CA GLY A 63 5.75 1.10 14.89
C GLY A 63 6.56 1.62 16.06
N THR A 64 6.06 1.47 17.29
CA THR A 64 6.73 1.94 18.51
C THR A 64 7.89 1.04 18.94
N GLU A 65 7.85 -0.25 18.62
CA GLU A 65 8.86 -1.23 19.01
C GLU A 65 9.10 -2.25 17.90
N PRO A 66 10.28 -2.89 17.83
CA PRO A 66 10.49 -4.02 16.94
C PRO A 66 9.52 -5.18 17.25
N ILE A 67 9.19 -5.99 16.24
CA ILE A 67 8.33 -7.16 16.44
C ILE A 67 9.01 -8.12 17.42
N GLU A 68 8.38 -8.36 18.58
CA GLU A 68 8.86 -9.35 19.54
C GLU A 68 8.97 -10.74 18.92
N LEU A 69 9.92 -11.52 19.40
CA LEU A 69 10.08 -12.91 18.99
C LEU A 69 8.81 -13.71 19.36
N LEU A 70 8.04 -14.11 18.36
CA LEU A 70 6.77 -14.85 18.52
C LEU A 70 7.04 -16.31 18.92
N ARG A 71 7.41 -16.53 20.19
CA ARG A 71 7.82 -17.85 20.71
C ARG A 71 6.69 -18.87 20.81
N SER A 72 5.44 -18.43 20.94
CA SER A 72 4.27 -19.31 21.02
C SER A 72 3.61 -19.46 19.66
N ALA A 73 3.25 -20.69 19.27
CA ALA A 73 2.54 -20.97 18.02
C ALA A 73 1.26 -20.13 17.86
N ARG A 74 0.47 -19.99 18.94
CA ARG A 74 -0.76 -19.19 18.93
C ARG A 74 -0.52 -17.72 18.56
N ARG A 75 0.48 -17.06 19.16
CA ARG A 75 0.82 -15.67 18.81
C ARG A 75 1.31 -15.55 17.36
N PHE A 76 2.01 -16.56 16.84
CA PHE A 76 2.42 -16.57 15.44
C PHE A 76 1.21 -16.69 14.51
N ASP A 77 0.25 -17.55 14.82
CA ASP A 77 -0.97 -17.71 14.05
C ASP A 77 -1.81 -16.41 14.06
N ASP A 78 -1.97 -15.78 15.22
CA ASP A 78 -2.67 -14.50 15.37
C ASP A 78 -2.00 -13.40 14.52
N PHE A 79 -0.67 -13.29 14.61
CA PHE A 79 0.13 -12.38 13.79
C PHE A 79 -0.03 -12.66 12.29
N GLN A 80 0.11 -13.93 11.89
CA GLN A 80 0.02 -14.34 10.49
C GLN A 80 -1.35 -14.01 9.92
N GLN A 81 -2.42 -14.29 10.67
CA GLN A 81 -3.78 -14.05 10.22
C GLN A 81 -4.07 -12.55 10.11
N TYR A 82 -3.61 -11.75 11.08
CA TYR A 82 -3.79 -10.31 11.07
C TYR A 82 -3.03 -9.66 9.91
N ILE A 83 -1.71 -9.86 9.82
CA ILE A 83 -0.86 -9.21 8.80
C ILE A 83 -1.21 -9.69 7.40
N SER A 84 -1.59 -10.96 7.21
CA SER A 84 -2.02 -11.46 5.90
C SER A 84 -3.20 -10.69 5.32
N ARG A 85 -4.13 -10.21 6.15
CA ARG A 85 -5.29 -9.45 5.67
C ARG A 85 -4.89 -8.06 5.16
N HIS A 86 -3.90 -7.43 5.79
CA HIS A 86 -3.43 -6.11 5.41
C HIS A 86 -2.48 -6.13 4.21
N LEU A 87 -1.63 -7.16 4.10
CA LEU A 87 -0.63 -7.27 3.04
C LEU A 87 -1.13 -7.96 1.77
N LYS A 88 -2.33 -8.55 1.79
CA LYS A 88 -2.88 -9.21 0.61
C LYS A 88 -2.97 -8.22 -0.56
N ASP A 89 -2.47 -8.65 -1.71
CA ASP A 89 -2.44 -7.90 -2.98
C ASP A 89 -1.57 -6.62 -2.95
N VAL A 90 -0.79 -6.42 -1.88
CA VAL A 90 0.20 -5.34 -1.81
C VAL A 90 1.37 -5.66 -2.73
N LYS A 91 1.80 -4.66 -3.51
CA LYS A 91 2.96 -4.76 -4.39
C LYS A 91 4.21 -4.33 -3.65
N VAL A 92 5.23 -5.17 -3.71
CA VAL A 92 6.54 -4.93 -3.08
C VAL A 92 7.65 -5.00 -4.11
N LYS A 93 8.68 -4.20 -3.89
CA LYS A 93 9.89 -4.20 -4.72
C LYS A 93 10.97 -4.98 -3.99
N CYS A 94 11.48 -6.04 -4.62
CA CYS A 94 12.63 -6.75 -4.08
C CYS A 94 13.92 -5.98 -4.37
N ASN A 95 14.72 -5.71 -3.33
CA ASN A 95 15.98 -5.00 -3.50
C ASN A 95 17.09 -5.90 -4.09
N THR A 96 17.01 -7.21 -3.87
CA THR A 96 18.03 -8.20 -4.29
C THR A 96 17.88 -8.72 -5.72
N GLN A 97 16.71 -8.53 -6.34
CA GLN A 97 16.44 -8.94 -7.73
C GLN A 97 16.13 -7.69 -8.54
N ILE A 98 16.90 -7.44 -9.60
CA ILE A 98 16.85 -6.22 -10.45
C ILE A 98 15.40 -5.78 -10.70
N ASN A 99 14.97 -4.74 -9.97
CA ASN A 99 13.68 -4.04 -10.08
C ASN A 99 12.43 -4.94 -10.21
N LYS A 100 12.44 -6.16 -9.65
CA LYS A 100 11.27 -7.03 -9.72
C LYS A 100 10.20 -6.55 -8.74
N ILE A 101 9.05 -6.15 -9.28
CA ILE A 101 7.85 -5.87 -8.49
C ILE A 101 7.08 -7.18 -8.36
N LEU A 102 6.73 -7.54 -7.14
CA LEU A 102 6.01 -8.74 -6.81
C LEU A 102 4.75 -8.39 -6.02
N CYS A 103 3.71 -9.20 -6.19
CA CYS A 103 2.46 -9.03 -5.47
C CYS A 103 2.38 -10.08 -4.36
N ILE A 104 2.10 -9.65 -3.13
CA ILE A 104 1.92 -10.56 -2.01
C ILE A 104 0.56 -11.25 -2.17
N SER A 105 0.56 -12.55 -2.45
CA SER A 105 -0.67 -13.34 -2.49
C SER A 105 -1.04 -13.86 -1.11
N GLN A 106 -0.07 -14.41 -0.38
CA GLN A 106 -0.23 -15.04 0.93
C GLN A 106 1.07 -14.98 1.75
N LEU A 107 0.95 -15.04 3.08
CA LEU A 107 2.08 -15.25 3.98
C LEU A 107 2.24 -16.72 4.32
N SER A 108 3.48 -17.15 4.55
CA SER A 108 3.80 -18.50 5.01
C SER A 108 3.12 -18.80 6.36
N THR A 109 2.58 -20.01 6.50
CA THR A 109 2.04 -20.53 7.78
C THR A 109 3.14 -21.10 8.68
N ARG A 110 4.40 -21.06 8.25
CA ARG A 110 5.56 -21.51 9.01
C ARG A 110 6.63 -20.42 9.07
N PRO A 111 7.31 -20.25 10.22
CA PRO A 111 8.42 -19.33 10.33
C PRO A 111 9.58 -19.76 9.46
N VAL A 112 10.41 -18.79 9.04
CA VAL A 112 11.52 -19.00 8.09
C VAL A 112 12.45 -20.13 8.52
N GLY A 113 12.80 -20.21 9.81
CA GLY A 113 13.68 -21.26 10.34
C GLY A 113 13.12 -22.69 10.26
N GLN A 114 11.82 -22.85 9.98
CA GLN A 114 11.16 -24.15 9.81
C GLN A 114 10.86 -24.49 8.34
N LEU A 115 11.19 -23.59 7.40
CA LEU A 115 10.99 -23.84 5.99
C LEU A 115 12.17 -24.67 5.47
N ARG A 116 11.91 -25.96 5.21
CA ARG A 116 12.83 -26.82 4.46
C ARG A 116 12.65 -26.51 2.98
N TYR A 117 13.69 -25.99 2.32
CA TYR A 117 13.88 -25.83 0.87
C TYR A 117 12.66 -26.23 -0.01
N PHE A 118 11.57 -25.47 0.08
CA PHE A 118 10.44 -25.62 -0.82
C PHE A 118 10.43 -24.40 -1.71
N PHE A 119 10.98 -24.59 -2.91
CA PHE A 119 10.90 -23.70 -4.06
C PHE A 119 9.43 -23.49 -4.44
N VAL A 120 8.79 -22.53 -3.77
CA VAL A 120 7.69 -21.75 -4.31
C VAL A 120 8.02 -20.31 -3.90
N LEU A 121 7.82 -19.38 -4.83
CA LEU A 121 8.28 -18.00 -4.82
C LEU A 121 7.75 -17.16 -3.62
N PHE A 122 8.12 -17.52 -2.39
CA PHE A 122 7.89 -16.74 -1.19
C PHE A 122 9.05 -15.78 -1.05
N ILE A 123 8.75 -14.50 -1.19
CA ILE A 123 9.73 -13.44 -0.97
C ILE A 123 9.96 -13.37 0.52
N PHE A 124 11.12 -13.87 0.93
CA PHE A 124 11.66 -13.59 2.24
C PHE A 124 12.23 -12.17 2.23
N ILE A 125 11.80 -11.35 3.19
CA ILE A 125 12.64 -10.23 3.62
C ILE A 125 13.67 -10.85 4.56
N VAL A 126 14.94 -10.78 4.17
CA VAL A 126 16.07 -11.24 4.97
C VAL A 126 17.02 -10.06 5.11
N TYR A 127 17.27 -9.72 6.38
CA TYR A 127 18.16 -8.72 6.98
C TYR A 127 17.88 -7.24 6.70
#